data_AF-L9X1D5-F1
#
_entry.id   AF-L9X1D5-F1
#
_cell.length_a   1.000
_cell.length_b   1.000
_cell.length_c   1.000
_cell.angle_alpha   90.00
_cell.angle_beta   90.00
_cell.angle_gamma   90.00
#
_symmetry.space_group_name_H-M   'P 1'
#
loop_
_entity.id
_entity.type
_entity.pdbx_description
1 polymer ?
#
loop_
_entity_poly.entity_id
_entity_poly.type
_entity_poly.pdbx_seq_one_letter_code
_entity_poly.pdbx_strand_id
1 'polypeptide(L)'
;MSNPFDDLEAETAESPNVEDDEETVETAFVDEESVESEDAKDAGSVESTPAESGPAFEYDAVRQRPLYARGETWDAFEKKLRTTITPTLAREDVVDEETREIHDAVLRLATEEPERIAELVLEARRKE
;
A
#
# COMPACT_ATOMS: atom_id res chain seq x y z
N MET A 1 44.21 -6.21 -9.81
CA MET A 1 42.82 -6.13 -10.30
C MET A 1 42.28 -4.77 -9.91
N SER A 2 41.87 -3.95 -10.88
CA SER A 2 41.19 -2.67 -10.59
C SER A 2 39.76 -2.95 -10.13
N ASN A 3 39.28 -2.17 -9.17
CA ASN A 3 37.97 -2.35 -8.56
C ASN A 3 36.89 -1.86 -9.56
N PRO A 4 35.86 -2.66 -9.88
CA PRO A 4 34.89 -2.34 -10.93
C PRO A 4 33.84 -1.27 -10.52
N PHE A 5 33.94 -0.74 -9.30
CA PHE A 5 33.01 0.26 -8.75
C PHE A 5 33.58 1.70 -8.74
N ASP A 6 34.82 1.88 -9.22
CA ASP A 6 35.53 3.17 -9.24
C ASP A 6 34.93 4.17 -10.26
N ASP A 7 34.21 3.67 -11.27
CA ASP A 7 33.58 4.46 -12.33
C ASP A 7 32.27 5.16 -11.88
N LEU A 8 31.71 4.77 -10.72
CA LEU A 8 30.43 5.29 -10.23
C LEU A 8 30.57 6.45 -9.22
N GLU A 9 31.74 6.65 -8.62
CA GLU A 9 31.96 7.78 -7.71
C GLU A 9 32.13 9.13 -8.43
N ALA A 10 32.43 9.12 -9.73
CA ALA A 10 32.68 10.33 -10.50
C ALA A 10 31.40 11.11 -10.88
N GLU A 11 30.21 10.51 -10.77
CA GLU A 11 28.96 11.10 -11.28
C GLU A 11 28.07 11.76 -10.20
N THR A 12 28.41 11.68 -8.92
CA THR A 12 27.54 12.17 -7.82
C THR A 12 27.98 13.51 -7.22
N ALA A 13 28.78 14.30 -7.93
CA ALA A 13 29.32 15.57 -7.43
C ALA A 13 28.95 16.78 -8.33
N GLU A 14 27.65 17.05 -8.53
CA GLU A 14 27.21 18.42 -8.85
C GLU A 14 25.72 18.62 -8.52
N SER A 15 25.44 19.29 -7.40
CA SER A 15 24.12 19.90 -7.15
C SER A 15 24.11 21.32 -7.70
N PRO A 16 23.11 21.72 -8.50
CA PRO A 16 22.70 23.10 -8.60
C PRO A 16 21.40 23.33 -7.83
N ASN A 17 21.50 24.21 -6.84
CA ASN A 17 20.42 24.94 -6.19
C ASN A 17 19.64 25.76 -7.25
N VAL A 18 18.31 25.60 -7.31
CA VAL A 18 17.42 26.57 -7.96
C VAL A 18 16.20 26.77 -7.05
N GLU A 19 16.10 27.98 -6.52
CA GLU A 19 14.94 28.53 -5.81
C GLU A 19 13.85 28.94 -6.82
N ASP A 20 12.60 28.87 -6.34
CA ASP A 20 11.43 29.67 -6.77
C ASP A 20 10.80 29.38 -8.14
N ASP A 21 9.58 28.82 -8.14
CA ASP A 21 8.40 29.45 -8.78
C ASP A 21 7.12 28.69 -8.35
N GLU A 22 6.20 29.39 -7.69
CA GLU A 22 4.83 28.94 -7.48
C GLU A 22 4.05 29.04 -8.79
N GLU A 23 3.65 27.93 -9.39
CA GLU A 23 2.59 27.93 -10.40
C GLU A 23 1.47 26.94 -10.07
N THR A 24 0.28 27.53 -9.97
CA THR A 24 -1.00 26.92 -9.65
C THR A 24 -1.46 26.04 -10.82
N VAL A 25 -1.58 24.72 -10.60
CA VAL A 25 -2.23 23.81 -11.56
C VAL A 25 -3.59 23.38 -11.04
N GLU A 26 -4.59 24.21 -11.34
CA GLU A 26 -6.00 23.84 -11.38
C GLU A 26 -6.18 22.83 -12.51
N THR A 27 -6.31 21.54 -12.18
CA THR A 27 -6.62 20.50 -13.17
C THR A 27 -8.05 20.01 -12.97
N ALA A 28 -8.82 20.25 -14.02
CA ALA A 28 -10.23 19.99 -14.15
C ALA A 28 -10.62 18.53 -13.87
N PHE A 29 -11.71 18.39 -13.14
CA PHE A 29 -12.47 17.15 -12.96
C PHE A 29 -13.02 16.72 -14.32
N VAL A 30 -12.47 15.65 -14.91
CA VAL A 30 -13.04 15.01 -16.10
C VAL A 30 -13.77 13.75 -15.63
N ASP A 31 -15.09 13.83 -15.70
CA ASP A 31 -16.04 12.74 -15.54
C ASP A 31 -15.88 11.81 -16.76
N GLU A 32 -15.31 10.63 -16.58
CA GLU A 32 -15.12 9.63 -17.64
C GLU A 32 -16.02 8.43 -17.39
N GLU A 33 -17.22 8.55 -17.96
CA GLU A 33 -17.94 7.57 -18.77
C GLU A 33 -17.99 6.11 -18.28
N SER A 34 -19.20 5.74 -17.84
CA SER A 34 -19.72 4.38 -17.68
C SER A 34 -19.50 3.52 -18.94
N VAL A 35 -18.58 2.57 -18.88
CA VAL A 35 -18.42 1.52 -19.91
C VAL A 35 -19.46 0.41 -19.71
N GLU A 36 -20.51 0.50 -20.50
CA GLU A 36 -21.52 -0.55 -20.71
C GLU A 36 -20.84 -1.77 -21.38
N SER A 37 -20.83 -2.91 -20.68
CA SER A 37 -20.26 -4.16 -21.19
C SER A 37 -21.26 -4.84 -22.11
N GLU A 38 -21.07 -4.73 -23.42
CA GLU A 38 -21.79 -5.55 -24.40
C GLU A 38 -21.16 -6.95 -24.50
N ASP A 39 -21.94 -7.93 -24.07
CA ASP A 39 -21.72 -9.38 -24.17
C ASP A 39 -21.67 -9.81 -25.64
N ALA A 40 -20.46 -10.08 -26.16
CA ALA A 40 -20.27 -10.75 -27.44
C ALA A 40 -19.87 -12.21 -27.22
N LYS A 41 -20.86 -13.09 -27.21
CA LYS A 41 -20.66 -14.52 -27.43
C LYS A 41 -20.33 -14.77 -28.90
N ASP A 42 -19.11 -15.21 -29.19
CA ASP A 42 -18.81 -15.92 -30.44
C ASP A 42 -17.96 -17.17 -30.16
N ALA A 43 -18.43 -18.28 -30.71
CA ALA A 43 -17.93 -19.61 -30.50
C ALA A 43 -16.87 -19.96 -31.55
N GLY A 44 -15.61 -19.98 -31.14
CA GLY A 44 -14.51 -20.55 -31.92
C GLY A 44 -13.56 -21.29 -30.97
N SER A 45 -13.45 -22.61 -31.13
CA SER A 45 -12.43 -23.41 -30.46
C SER A 45 -11.07 -23.07 -31.05
N VAL A 46 -10.48 -21.96 -30.61
CA VAL A 46 -9.07 -21.66 -30.77
C VAL A 46 -8.30 -22.53 -29.79
N GLU A 47 -7.36 -23.34 -30.28
CA GLU A 47 -6.39 -24.00 -29.40
C GLU A 47 -5.63 -22.92 -28.65
N SER A 48 -5.91 -22.78 -27.34
CA SER A 48 -5.28 -21.79 -26.49
C SER A 48 -3.77 -21.97 -26.55
N THR A 49 -3.08 -21.01 -27.14
CA THR A 49 -1.62 -21.00 -27.16
C THR A 49 -1.10 -20.85 -25.72
N PRO A 50 0.12 -21.31 -25.38
CA PRO A 50 0.67 -21.11 -24.04
C PRO A 50 0.73 -19.63 -23.61
N ALA A 51 0.72 -18.71 -24.57
CA ALA A 51 0.63 -17.27 -24.33
C ALA A 51 -0.77 -16.81 -23.85
N GLU A 52 -1.83 -17.56 -24.18
CA GLU A 52 -3.20 -17.32 -23.71
C GLU A 52 -3.50 -17.98 -22.36
N SER A 53 -2.60 -18.86 -21.87
CA SER A 53 -2.74 -19.56 -20.58
C SER A 53 -2.45 -18.68 -19.35
N GLY A 54 -2.22 -17.38 -19.54
CA GLY A 54 -1.77 -16.48 -18.48
C GLY A 54 -0.29 -16.73 -18.11
N PRO A 55 0.21 -16.02 -17.09
CA PRO A 55 1.58 -16.19 -16.63
C PRO A 55 1.78 -17.62 -16.11
N ALA A 56 2.99 -18.16 -16.31
CA ALA A 56 3.36 -19.51 -15.85
C ALA A 56 3.29 -19.68 -14.32
N PHE A 57 3.14 -18.58 -13.58
CA PHE A 57 2.86 -18.54 -12.16
C PHE A 57 1.53 -17.82 -11.96
N GLU A 58 0.63 -18.41 -11.18
CA GLU A 58 -0.58 -17.70 -10.78
C GLU A 58 -0.20 -16.47 -9.98
N TYR A 59 -0.75 -15.32 -10.35
CA TYR A 59 -0.71 -14.15 -9.49
C TYR A 59 -1.73 -14.38 -8.38
N ASP A 60 -1.27 -14.72 -7.19
CA ASP A 60 -2.08 -14.47 -6.00
C ASP A 60 -2.46 -12.99 -5.99
N ALA A 61 -3.72 -12.68 -5.68
CA ALA A 61 -4.17 -11.31 -5.54
C ALA A 61 -3.40 -10.64 -4.39
N VAL A 62 -2.27 -10.00 -4.73
CA VAL A 62 -1.41 -9.30 -3.77
C VAL A 62 -2.20 -8.12 -3.23
N ARG A 63 -2.65 -8.22 -1.98
CA ARG A 63 -3.26 -7.08 -1.27
C ARG A 63 -2.15 -6.13 -0.87
N GLN A 64 -2.06 -4.99 -1.57
CA GLN A 64 -1.19 -3.90 -1.16
C GLN A 64 -1.66 -3.38 0.21
N ARG A 65 -0.77 -3.44 1.20
CA ARG A 65 -1.01 -2.98 2.57
C ARG A 65 0.03 -1.92 2.92
N PRO A 66 -0.34 -0.89 3.71
CA PRO A 66 0.59 0.17 4.10
C PRO A 66 1.71 -0.32 5.04
N LEU A 67 1.55 -1.49 5.67
CA LEU A 67 2.52 -2.09 6.58
C LEU A 67 2.77 -3.57 6.25
N TYR A 68 4.01 -4.00 6.43
CA TYR A 68 4.46 -5.40 6.26
C TYR A 68 4.17 -6.27 7.49
N ALA A 69 2.92 -6.25 7.96
CA ALA A 69 2.47 -7.12 9.03
C ALA A 69 2.19 -8.54 8.50
N ARG A 70 2.33 -9.55 9.37
CA ARG A 70 1.85 -10.91 9.07
C ARG A 70 0.36 -10.87 8.73
N GLY A 71 -0.09 -11.73 7.82
CA GLY A 71 -1.46 -11.75 7.29
C GLY A 71 -2.52 -11.75 8.40
N GLU A 72 -2.36 -12.68 9.34
CA GLU A 72 -3.21 -12.85 10.52
C GLU A 72 -3.30 -11.59 11.42
N THR A 73 -2.18 -10.88 11.59
CA THR A 73 -2.13 -9.68 12.43
C THR A 73 -2.89 -8.53 11.78
N TRP A 74 -2.73 -8.37 10.47
CA TRP A 74 -3.45 -7.35 9.71
C TRP A 74 -4.95 -7.62 9.69
N ASP A 75 -5.36 -8.87 9.45
CA ASP A 75 -6.78 -9.24 9.41
C ASP A 75 -7.44 -9.04 10.78
N ALA A 76 -6.71 -9.31 11.87
CA ALA A 76 -7.16 -9.01 13.22
C ALA A 76 -7.33 -7.49 13.46
N PHE A 77 -6.41 -6.67 12.94
CA PHE A 77 -6.51 -5.21 13.02
C PHE A 77 -7.71 -4.69 12.21
N GLU A 78 -7.89 -5.11 10.94
CA GLU A 78 -9.05 -4.73 10.12
C GLU A 78 -10.38 -5.10 10.80
N LYS A 79 -10.43 -6.27 11.44
CA LYS A 79 -11.61 -6.68 12.21
C LYS A 79 -11.87 -5.71 13.34
N LYS A 80 -10.85 -5.36 14.14
CA LYS A 80 -10.99 -4.40 15.25
C LYS A 80 -11.34 -3.00 14.78
N LEU A 81 -10.84 -2.59 13.62
CA LEU A 81 -11.23 -1.37 12.93
C LEU A 81 -12.76 -1.33 12.77
N ARG A 82 -13.31 -2.33 12.06
CA ARG A 82 -14.74 -2.40 11.72
C ARG A 82 -15.66 -2.64 12.92
N THR A 83 -15.22 -3.43 13.90
CA THR A 83 -16.09 -3.84 15.03
C THR A 83 -15.96 -2.98 16.27
N THR A 84 -14.90 -2.16 16.38
CA THR A 84 -14.60 -1.44 17.62
C THR A 84 -14.22 0.01 17.35
N ILE A 85 -13.22 0.28 16.51
CA ILE A 85 -12.73 1.65 16.28
C ILE A 85 -13.80 2.49 15.58
N THR A 86 -14.21 2.11 14.36
CA THR A 86 -15.22 2.85 13.57
C THR A 86 -16.54 3.00 14.34
N PRO A 87 -17.13 1.95 14.97
CA PRO A 87 -18.34 2.14 15.77
C PRO A 87 -18.16 3.02 17.01
N THR A 88 -16.94 3.19 17.51
CA THR A 88 -16.68 4.09 18.65
C THR A 88 -16.59 5.53 18.17
N LEU A 89 -15.90 5.79 17.06
CA LEU A 89 -15.88 7.09 16.40
C LEU A 89 -17.29 7.54 15.99
N ALA A 90 -18.07 6.64 15.41
CA ALA A 90 -19.44 6.95 14.99
C ALA A 90 -20.39 7.31 16.14
N ARG A 91 -20.13 6.85 17.38
CA ARG A 91 -20.91 7.28 18.56
C ARG A 91 -20.63 8.72 18.95
N GLU A 92 -19.48 9.24 18.57
CA GLU A 92 -19.05 10.62 18.79
C GLU A 92 -19.28 11.49 17.53
N ASP A 93 -20.14 11.03 16.61
CA ASP A 93 -20.50 11.71 15.35
C ASP A 93 -19.33 11.88 14.34
N VAL A 94 -18.28 11.06 14.49
CA VAL A 94 -17.18 10.96 13.51
C VAL A 94 -17.42 9.73 12.64
N VAL A 95 -17.86 9.94 11.40
CA VAL A 95 -18.35 8.88 10.49
C VAL A 95 -17.59 8.84 9.16
N ASP A 96 -16.89 9.92 8.83
CA ASP A 96 -16.07 10.10 7.63
C ASP A 96 -14.57 10.00 7.96
N GLU A 97 -14.18 9.03 8.77
CA GLU A 97 -12.78 8.91 9.18
C GLU A 97 -11.86 8.54 7.99
N GLU A 98 -10.85 9.36 7.75
CA GLU A 98 -9.81 8.99 6.79
C GLU A 98 -8.97 7.85 7.35
N THR A 99 -8.70 6.83 6.53
CA THR A 99 -7.82 5.72 6.91
C THR A 99 -6.44 6.20 7.38
N ARG A 100 -5.99 7.36 6.87
CA ARG A 100 -4.73 8.01 7.29
C ARG A 100 -4.76 8.44 8.76
N GLU A 101 -5.87 9.01 9.25
CA GLU A 101 -5.98 9.48 10.63
C GLU A 101 -5.87 8.33 11.63
N ILE A 102 -6.49 7.19 11.29
CA ILE A 102 -6.39 5.99 12.13
C ILE A 102 -4.96 5.46 12.14
N HIS A 103 -4.30 5.38 10.99
CA HIS A 103 -2.91 4.93 10.93
C HIS A 103 -1.97 5.87 11.71
N ASP A 104 -2.19 7.18 11.61
CA ASP A 104 -1.44 8.18 12.38
C ASP A 104 -1.67 8.02 13.89
N ALA A 105 -2.92 7.83 14.34
CA ALA A 105 -3.23 7.56 15.74
C ALA A 105 -2.55 6.28 16.26
N VAL A 106 -2.51 5.22 15.44
CA VAL A 106 -1.79 3.98 15.78
C VAL A 106 -0.29 4.23 15.94
N LEU A 107 0.32 5.02 15.06
CA LEU A 107 1.75 5.37 15.16
C LEU A 107 2.05 6.27 16.36
N ARG A 108 1.14 7.18 16.72
CA ARG A 108 1.25 7.99 17.93
C ARG A 108 1.20 7.11 19.18
N LEU A 109 0.21 6.20 19.29
CA LEU A 109 0.12 5.24 20.40
C LEU A 109 1.39 4.38 20.51
N ALA A 110 1.91 3.91 19.37
CA ALA A 110 3.17 3.18 19.31
C ALA A 110 4.37 4.00 19.82
N THR A 111 4.37 5.31 19.59
CA THR A 111 5.39 6.23 20.08
C THR A 111 5.24 6.54 21.58
N GLU A 112 4.02 6.51 22.11
CA GLU A 112 3.74 6.66 23.54
C GLU A 112 4.17 5.44 24.35
N GLU A 113 4.09 4.23 23.77
CA GLU A 113 4.46 2.96 24.42
C GLU A 113 5.54 2.16 23.63
N PRO A 114 6.75 2.71 23.41
CA PRO A 114 7.75 2.06 22.57
C PRO A 114 8.31 0.77 23.20
N GLU A 115 8.41 0.69 24.53
CA GLU A 115 8.82 -0.52 25.23
C GLU A 115 7.85 -1.67 24.97
N ARG A 116 6.54 -1.39 24.89
CA ARG A 116 5.54 -2.41 24.63
C ARG A 116 5.72 -3.04 23.24
N ILE A 117 6.16 -2.26 22.26
CA ILE A 117 6.51 -2.77 20.93
C ILE A 117 7.70 -3.72 21.02
N ALA A 118 8.76 -3.31 21.74
CA ALA A 118 9.95 -4.14 21.92
C ALA A 118 9.60 -5.47 22.61
N GLU A 119 8.75 -5.45 23.63
CA GLU A 119 8.23 -6.65 24.29
C GLU A 119 7.50 -7.58 23.31
N LEU A 120 6.58 -7.05 22.50
CA LEU A 120 5.83 -7.85 21.53
C LEU A 120 6.75 -8.54 20.52
N VAL A 121 7.82 -7.87 20.06
CA VAL A 121 8.82 -8.46 19.17
C VAL A 121 9.60 -9.57 19.88
N LEU A 122 10.03 -9.36 21.12
CA LEU A 122 10.73 -10.36 21.91
C LEU A 122 9.84 -11.57 22.22
N GLU A 123 8.57 -11.35 22.53
CA GLU A 123 7.57 -12.41 22.72
C GLU A 123 7.38 -13.24 21.45
N ALA A 124 7.29 -12.61 20.28
CA ALA A 124 7.16 -13.30 19.00
C ALA A 124 8.37 -14.22 18.74
N ARG A 125 9.60 -13.71 18.96
CA ARG A 125 10.84 -14.49 18.80
C ARG A 125 10.99 -15.66 19.76
N ARG A 126 10.31 -15.65 20.90
CA ARG A 126 10.31 -16.78 21.86
C ARG A 126 9.32 -17.88 21.49
N LYS A 127 8.33 -17.57 20.64
CA LYS A 127 7.28 -18.50 20.20
C LYS A 127 7.66 -19.21 18.89
N GLU A 128 8.60 -18.64 18.15
CA GLU A 128 9.27 -19.27 16.99
C GLU A 128 10.32 -20.29 17.46
#